data_AF-A0A293MDZ5-F1
#
_entry.id   AF-A0A293MDZ5-F1
#
_cell.length_a   1.000
_cell.length_b   1.000
_cell.length_c   1.000
_cell.angle_alpha   90.00
_cell.angle_beta   90.00
_cell.angle_gamma   90.00
#
_symmetry.space_group_name_H-M   'P 1'
#
loop_
_entity.id
_entity.type
_entity.pdbx_description
1 polymer ?
#
loop_
_entity_poly.entity_id
_entity_poly.type
_entity_poly.pdbx_seq_one_letter_code
_entity_poly.pdbx_strand_id
1 'polypeptide(L)'
;MGKRRSRGSSSSFVTGHFVEEVEFNGRLSDISLPFRQHLQEVIPYLLSPENLVPKKLNGRLVTSRELVVMFQAYFSAFRSGKLPQPMDVFDAIAFVHNKRIMDEILWTYETEMGQTIRLALDDDDQVQAKHETLKQKCMALLKNAVVMGKKLDELELQLKENIDARHSMTKQTREKMLAL
;
A
#
# COMPACT_ATOMS: atom_id res chain seq x y z
N MET A 1 33.72 -48.87 -26.85
CA MET A 1 32.92 -48.55 -28.07
C MET A 1 31.74 -47.68 -27.68
N GLY A 2 31.82 -46.37 -27.94
CA GLY A 2 30.71 -45.44 -27.76
C GLY A 2 30.77 -44.43 -28.89
N LYS A 3 29.82 -44.50 -29.82
CA LYS A 3 29.82 -43.77 -31.10
C LYS A 3 29.86 -42.26 -30.85
N ARG A 4 30.97 -41.61 -31.23
CA ARG A 4 31.00 -40.18 -31.56
C ARG A 4 30.03 -39.97 -32.73
N ARG A 5 28.87 -39.36 -32.47
CA ARG A 5 27.96 -38.91 -33.55
C ARG A 5 28.63 -37.75 -34.28
N SER A 6 28.90 -37.99 -35.55
CA SER A 6 29.43 -37.04 -36.52
C SER A 6 28.53 -35.82 -36.62
N ARG A 7 29.15 -34.63 -36.59
CA ARG A 7 28.53 -33.37 -37.01
C ARG A 7 28.40 -33.42 -38.53
N GLY A 8 27.21 -33.78 -39.02
CA GLY A 8 26.82 -33.61 -40.41
C GLY A 8 26.41 -32.15 -40.64
N SER A 9 27.08 -31.49 -41.57
CA SER A 9 26.65 -30.24 -42.17
C SER A 9 25.36 -30.43 -42.98
N SER A 10 24.60 -29.35 -43.13
CA SER A 10 23.41 -29.17 -43.99
C SER A 10 22.06 -29.33 -43.29
N SER A 11 21.71 -28.34 -42.49
CA SER A 11 20.40 -27.69 -42.58
C SER A 11 20.52 -26.36 -41.84
N SER A 12 20.09 -25.29 -42.48
CA SER A 12 19.89 -23.98 -41.87
C SER A 12 18.81 -24.10 -40.79
N PHE A 13 19.19 -24.60 -39.61
CA PHE A 13 18.30 -24.65 -38.46
C PHE A 13 18.00 -23.22 -38.05
N VAL A 14 16.76 -22.81 -38.33
CA VAL A 14 16.21 -21.53 -37.86
C VAL A 14 16.29 -21.59 -36.34
N THR A 15 17.20 -20.78 -35.78
CA THR A 15 17.55 -20.70 -34.35
C THR A 15 16.38 -20.29 -33.44
N GLY A 16 15.14 -20.25 -33.94
CA GLY A 16 13.93 -19.96 -33.18
C GLY A 16 13.15 -21.20 -32.73
N HIS A 17 13.23 -22.34 -33.44
CA HIS A 17 12.38 -23.50 -33.14
C HIS A 17 12.73 -24.23 -31.84
N PHE A 18 13.99 -24.15 -31.38
CA PHE A 18 14.41 -24.77 -30.11
C PHE A 18 13.72 -24.15 -28.88
N VAL A 19 13.17 -22.94 -29.00
CA VAL A 19 12.44 -22.24 -27.92
C VAL A 19 11.03 -22.81 -27.72
N GLU A 20 10.50 -23.52 -28.71
CA GLU A 20 9.17 -24.16 -28.65
C GLU A 20 9.23 -25.59 -28.07
N GLU A 21 10.43 -26.15 -27.90
CA GLU A 21 10.63 -27.48 -27.34
C GLU A 21 10.41 -27.50 -25.81
N VAL A 22 9.78 -28.56 -25.31
CA VAL A 22 9.50 -28.75 -23.86
C VAL A 22 10.79 -28.75 -23.03
N GLU A 23 11.91 -29.20 -23.61
CA GLU A 23 13.22 -29.28 -22.95
C GLU A 23 14.03 -27.97 -23.05
N PHE A 24 13.44 -26.89 -23.58
CA PHE A 24 14.10 -25.60 -23.66
C PHE A 24 14.49 -25.11 -22.26
N ASN A 25 15.79 -24.88 -22.07
CA ASN A 25 16.38 -24.56 -20.75
C ASN A 25 16.92 -23.12 -20.67
N GLY A 26 16.57 -22.24 -21.61
CA GLY A 26 16.96 -20.83 -21.59
C GLY A 26 18.34 -20.52 -22.17
N ARG A 27 19.01 -21.46 -22.85
CA ARG A 27 20.32 -21.20 -23.49
C ARG A 27 20.22 -20.13 -24.58
N LEU A 28 21.09 -19.12 -24.49
CA LEU A 28 21.15 -18.03 -25.47
C LEU A 28 21.57 -18.49 -26.89
N SER A 29 22.31 -19.60 -27.00
CA SER A 29 22.68 -20.19 -28.29
C SER A 29 21.48 -20.68 -29.09
N ASP A 30 20.40 -21.03 -28.38
CA ASP A 30 19.22 -21.67 -28.92
C ASP A 30 18.11 -20.63 -29.19
N ILE A 31 18.43 -19.34 -29.00
CA ILE A 31 17.58 -18.19 -29.30
C ILE A 31 18.14 -17.45 -30.51
N SER A 32 17.27 -17.17 -31.48
CA SER A 32 17.65 -16.46 -32.71
C SER A 32 18.35 -15.13 -32.43
N LEU A 33 19.39 -14.84 -33.22
CA LEU A 33 20.16 -13.61 -33.09
C LEU A 33 19.28 -12.34 -33.24
N PRO A 34 18.36 -12.23 -34.22
CA PRO A 34 17.49 -11.08 -34.34
C PRO A 34 16.64 -10.85 -33.08
N PHE A 35 16.10 -11.92 -32.49
CA PHE A 35 15.33 -11.80 -31.24
C PHE A 35 16.18 -11.28 -30.09
N ARG A 36 17.40 -11.80 -29.93
CA ARG A 36 18.34 -11.33 -28.91
C ARG A 36 18.70 -9.85 -29.08
N GLN A 37 18.88 -9.40 -30.30
CA GLN A 37 19.16 -7.99 -30.61
C GLN A 37 17.97 -7.09 -30.23
N HIS A 38 16.74 -7.45 -30.61
CA HIS A 38 15.55 -6.70 -30.22
C HIS A 38 15.34 -6.71 -28.70
N LEU A 39 15.62 -7.83 -28.02
CA LEU A 39 15.52 -7.89 -26.55
C LEU A 39 16.52 -6.94 -25.87
N GLN A 40 17.71 -6.77 -26.44
CA GLN A 40 18.70 -5.80 -25.95
C GLN A 40 18.21 -4.34 -26.09
N GLU A 41 17.27 -4.06 -26.98
CA GLU A 41 16.66 -2.74 -27.13
C GLU A 41 15.40 -2.59 -26.24
N VAL A 42 14.53 -3.62 -26.22
CA VAL A 42 13.25 -3.60 -25.51
C VAL A 42 13.42 -3.59 -23.99
N ILE A 43 14.37 -4.35 -23.45
CA ILE A 43 14.54 -4.43 -21.98
C ILE A 43 14.96 -3.07 -21.40
N PRO A 44 15.98 -2.37 -21.92
CA PRO A 44 16.27 -1.01 -21.50
C PRO A 44 15.10 -0.05 -21.78
N TYR A 45 14.43 -0.16 -22.92
CA TYR A 45 13.27 0.70 -23.21
C TYR A 45 12.19 0.60 -22.12
N LEU A 46 11.94 -0.59 -21.57
CA LEU A 46 10.93 -0.79 -20.52
C LEU A 46 11.44 -0.54 -19.10
N LEU A 47 12.69 -0.90 -18.80
CA LEU A 47 13.19 -1.05 -17.42
C LEU A 47 14.36 -0.12 -17.07
N SER A 48 14.83 0.73 -17.99
CA SER A 48 15.85 1.74 -17.64
C SER A 48 15.28 2.69 -16.58
N PRO A 49 16.11 3.18 -15.64
CA PRO A 49 15.66 4.03 -14.53
C PRO A 49 14.78 5.22 -14.95
N GLU A 50 15.10 5.85 -16.08
CA GLU A 50 14.38 6.98 -16.68
C GLU A 50 13.01 6.61 -17.26
N ASN A 51 12.79 5.34 -17.59
CA ASN A 51 11.55 4.83 -18.17
C ASN A 51 10.64 4.16 -17.13
N LEU A 52 11.11 3.97 -15.89
CA LEU A 52 10.29 3.41 -14.82
C LEU A 52 9.16 4.37 -14.46
N VAL A 53 7.92 3.92 -14.66
CA VAL A 53 6.73 4.69 -14.29
C VAL A 53 6.21 4.20 -12.93
N PRO A 54 6.30 5.02 -11.87
CA PRO A 54 5.74 4.66 -10.57
C PRO A 54 4.23 4.45 -10.66
N LYS A 55 3.72 3.45 -9.94
CA LYS A 55 2.27 3.22 -9.85
C LYS A 55 1.59 4.45 -9.25
N LYS A 56 0.54 4.92 -9.93
CA LYS A 56 -0.33 5.97 -9.43
C LYS A 56 -1.75 5.44 -9.19
N LEU A 57 -2.40 5.98 -8.17
CA LEU A 57 -3.82 5.82 -7.91
C LEU A 57 -4.40 7.19 -7.61
N ASN A 58 -5.42 7.60 -8.37
CA ASN A 58 -6.01 8.93 -8.28
C ASN A 58 -4.96 10.07 -8.35
N GLY A 59 -4.00 9.96 -9.27
CA GLY A 59 -2.90 10.94 -9.46
C GLY A 59 -1.75 10.85 -8.44
N ARG A 60 -1.94 10.17 -7.30
CA ARG A 60 -0.91 10.03 -6.25
C ARG A 60 -0.02 8.80 -6.48
N LEU A 61 1.27 8.94 -6.17
CA LEU A 61 2.20 7.81 -6.10
C LEU A 61 1.78 6.80 -5.01
N VAL A 62 1.79 5.53 -5.37
CA VAL A 62 1.48 4.40 -4.49
C VAL A 62 2.79 3.82 -3.94
N THR A 63 2.86 3.67 -2.62
CA THR A 63 4.00 2.99 -1.97
C THR A 63 3.88 1.47 -2.06
N SER A 64 4.98 0.74 -1.89
CA SER A 64 4.97 -0.73 -1.90
C SER A 64 4.03 -1.32 -0.84
N ARG A 65 3.94 -0.70 0.34
CA ARG A 65 3.00 -1.11 1.40
C ARG A 65 1.55 -0.96 0.97
N GLU A 66 1.21 0.17 0.35
CA GLU A 66 -0.15 0.41 -0.17
C GLU A 66 -0.48 -0.55 -1.32
N LEU A 67 0.50 -0.91 -2.15
CA LEU A 67 0.32 -1.89 -3.22
C LEU A 67 -0.05 -3.28 -2.69
N VAL A 68 0.59 -3.74 -1.61
CA VAL A 68 0.25 -5.03 -0.96
C VAL A 68 -1.19 -5.01 -0.43
N VAL A 69 -1.58 -3.92 0.23
CA VAL A 69 -2.94 -3.73 0.73
C VAL A 69 -3.97 -3.79 -0.41
N MET A 70 -3.69 -3.11 -1.52
CA MET A 70 -4.56 -3.16 -2.69
C MET A 70 -4.71 -4.58 -3.24
N PHE A 71 -3.62 -5.35 -3.31
CA PHE A 71 -3.70 -6.75 -3.73
C PHE A 71 -4.59 -7.57 -2.79
N GLN A 72 -4.45 -7.43 -1.48
CA GLN A 72 -5.27 -8.14 -0.51
C GLN A 72 -6.76 -7.79 -0.63
N ALA A 73 -7.08 -6.51 -0.78
CA ALA A 73 -8.44 -6.04 -1.00
C ALA A 73 -9.01 -6.60 -2.30
N TYR A 74 -8.22 -6.57 -3.38
CA TYR A 74 -8.57 -7.16 -4.66
C TYR A 74 -8.87 -8.65 -4.49
N PHE A 75 -7.90 -9.47 -4.06
CA PHE A 75 -8.10 -10.92 -3.89
C PHE A 75 -9.29 -11.28 -3.00
N SER A 76 -9.53 -10.52 -1.93
CA SER A 76 -10.68 -10.73 -1.05
C SER A 76 -12.00 -10.54 -1.78
N ALA A 77 -12.10 -9.52 -2.64
CA ALA A 77 -13.30 -9.25 -3.44
C ALA A 77 -13.58 -10.36 -4.48
N PHE A 78 -12.55 -11.08 -4.95
CA PHE A 78 -12.69 -12.20 -5.90
C PHE A 78 -13.01 -13.56 -5.24
N ARG A 79 -13.03 -13.67 -3.89
CA ARG A 79 -13.26 -14.96 -3.20
C ARG A 79 -14.61 -15.61 -3.50
N SER A 80 -15.58 -14.88 -4.04
CA SER A 80 -16.89 -15.40 -4.42
C SER A 80 -16.94 -16.10 -5.79
N GLY A 81 -15.82 -16.15 -6.52
CA GLY A 81 -15.77 -16.69 -7.89
C GLY A 81 -16.45 -15.78 -8.93
N LYS A 82 -16.89 -14.59 -8.53
CA LYS A 82 -17.43 -13.54 -9.39
C LYS A 82 -16.41 -12.41 -9.51
N LEU A 83 -16.33 -11.79 -10.68
CA LEU A 83 -15.64 -10.51 -10.83
C LEU A 83 -16.36 -9.47 -9.95
N PRO A 84 -15.68 -8.88 -8.96
CA PRO A 84 -16.23 -7.74 -8.23
C PRO A 84 -16.40 -6.58 -9.20
N GLN A 85 -17.39 -5.70 -8.95
CA GLN A 85 -17.51 -4.52 -9.79
C GLN A 85 -16.29 -3.62 -9.54
N PRO A 86 -15.77 -2.92 -10.57
CA PRO A 86 -14.65 -1.99 -10.40
C PRO A 86 -14.87 -0.95 -9.30
N MET A 87 -16.14 -0.56 -9.05
CA MET A 87 -16.51 0.32 -7.94
C MET A 87 -16.28 -0.33 -6.57
N ASP A 88 -16.64 -1.60 -6.38
CA ASP A 88 -16.47 -2.32 -5.10
C ASP A 88 -14.99 -2.40 -4.70
N VAL A 89 -14.14 -2.66 -5.68
CA VAL A 89 -12.68 -2.71 -5.48
C VAL A 89 -12.14 -1.32 -5.13
N PHE A 90 -12.59 -0.28 -5.84
CA PHE A 90 -12.19 1.10 -5.54
C PHE A 90 -12.61 1.51 -4.12
N ASP A 91 -13.83 1.20 -3.72
CA ASP A 91 -14.35 1.53 -2.39
C ASP A 91 -13.61 0.76 -1.30
N ALA A 92 -13.26 -0.52 -1.52
CA ALA A 92 -12.44 -1.29 -0.60
C ALA A 92 -11.04 -0.68 -0.43
N ILE A 93 -10.41 -0.25 -1.53
CA ILE A 93 -9.09 0.41 -1.49
C ILE A 93 -9.19 1.77 -0.78
N ALA A 94 -10.21 2.56 -1.10
CA ALA A 94 -10.47 3.84 -0.46
C ALA A 94 -10.69 3.68 1.05
N PHE A 95 -11.43 2.65 1.46
CA PHE A 95 -11.65 2.34 2.86
C PHE A 95 -10.35 2.02 3.60
N VAL A 96 -9.51 1.10 3.09
CA VAL A 96 -8.27 0.75 3.79
C VAL A 96 -7.28 1.92 3.81
N HIS A 97 -7.19 2.67 2.72
CA HIS A 97 -6.33 3.86 2.65
C HIS A 97 -6.75 4.93 3.66
N ASN A 98 -8.04 5.29 3.66
CA ASN A 98 -8.57 6.29 4.58
C ASN A 98 -8.47 5.81 6.03
N LYS A 99 -8.70 4.52 6.29
CA LYS A 99 -8.53 3.93 7.62
C LYS A 99 -7.09 4.04 8.12
N ARG A 100 -6.08 3.77 7.28
CA ARG A 100 -4.67 3.97 7.65
C ARG A 100 -4.38 5.40 8.07
N ILE A 101 -4.88 6.39 7.32
CA ILE A 101 -4.72 7.81 7.67
C ILE A 101 -5.35 8.10 9.05
N MET A 102 -6.58 7.62 9.27
CA MET A 102 -7.29 7.78 10.54
C MET A 102 -6.51 7.17 11.71
N ASP A 103 -6.00 5.94 11.55
CA ASP A 103 -5.24 5.24 12.57
C ASP A 103 -3.93 5.99 12.91
N GLU A 104 -3.23 6.54 11.91
CA GLU A 104 -2.00 7.34 12.12
C GLU A 104 -2.28 8.66 12.87
N ILE A 105 -3.38 9.34 12.53
CA ILE A 105 -3.79 10.57 13.22
C ILE A 105 -4.19 10.27 14.67
N LEU A 106 -4.96 9.21 14.89
CA LEU A 106 -5.38 8.78 16.23
C LEU A 106 -4.20 8.36 17.10
N TRP A 107 -3.23 7.64 16.53
CA TRP A 107 -1.99 7.29 17.22
C TRP A 107 -1.21 8.54 17.68
N THR A 108 -1.15 9.57 16.84
CA THR A 108 -0.51 10.84 17.18
C THR A 108 -1.20 11.50 18.37
N TYR A 109 -2.55 11.54 18.35
CA TYR A 109 -3.34 12.05 19.47
C TYR A 109 -3.08 11.27 20.77
N GLU A 110 -3.17 9.94 20.73
CA GLU A 110 -2.98 9.06 21.89
C GLU A 110 -1.58 9.24 22.49
N THR A 111 -0.56 9.32 21.64
CA THR A 111 0.83 9.48 22.09
C THR A 111 1.03 10.82 22.82
N GLU A 112 0.58 11.93 22.24
CA GLU A 112 0.77 13.26 22.83
C GLU A 112 -0.11 13.49 24.08
N MET A 113 -1.34 12.97 24.08
CA MET A 113 -2.19 13.00 25.28
C MET A 113 -1.64 12.13 26.39
N GLY A 114 -1.17 10.91 26.09
CA GLY A 114 -0.56 10.02 27.07
C GLY A 114 0.67 10.65 27.74
N GLN A 115 1.49 11.38 26.98
CA GLN A 115 2.61 12.15 27.55
C GLN A 115 2.13 13.29 28.46
N THR A 116 1.10 14.03 28.02
CA THR A 116 0.55 15.15 28.81
C THR A 116 0.00 14.65 30.13
N ILE A 117 -0.76 13.57 30.13
CA ILE A 117 -1.37 13.00 31.35
C ILE A 117 -0.30 12.48 32.30
N ARG A 118 0.79 11.90 31.78
CA ARG A 118 1.92 11.46 32.60
C ARG A 118 2.65 12.62 33.29
N LEU A 119 2.64 13.81 32.70
CA LEU A 119 3.33 15.00 33.22
C LEU A 119 2.42 15.89 34.07
N ALA A 120 1.13 15.96 33.76
CA ALA A 120 0.13 16.82 34.39
C ALA A 120 -0.86 16.00 35.25
N LEU A 121 -0.34 15.30 36.26
CA LEU A 121 -1.12 14.37 37.08
C LEU A 121 -2.30 15.03 37.82
N ASP A 122 -2.28 16.35 38.06
CA ASP A 122 -3.27 17.03 38.92
C ASP A 122 -3.99 18.23 38.27
N ASP A 123 -3.70 18.58 37.01
CA ASP A 123 -4.30 19.76 36.36
C ASP A 123 -5.24 19.38 35.20
N ASP A 124 -6.52 19.26 35.54
CA ASP A 124 -7.59 18.94 34.57
C ASP A 124 -7.78 20.03 33.50
N ASP A 125 -7.52 21.30 33.84
CA ASP A 125 -7.67 22.42 32.91
C ASP A 125 -6.57 22.37 31.84
N GLN A 126 -5.33 22.05 32.23
CA GLN A 126 -4.23 21.84 31.28
C GLN A 126 -4.49 20.63 30.36
N VAL A 127 -5.00 19.53 30.92
CA VAL A 127 -5.33 18.33 30.13
C VAL A 127 -6.45 18.64 29.13
N GLN A 128 -7.47 19.39 29.54
CA GLN A 128 -8.56 19.81 28.66
C GLN A 128 -8.10 20.79 27.58
N ALA A 129 -7.28 21.77 27.92
CA ALA A 129 -6.72 22.73 26.95
C ALA A 129 -5.84 22.02 25.91
N LYS A 130 -5.05 21.04 26.35
CA LYS A 130 -4.22 20.21 25.45
C LYS A 130 -5.08 19.35 24.54
N HIS A 131 -6.14 18.72 25.07
CA HIS A 131 -7.10 17.95 24.27
C HIS A 131 -7.67 18.78 23.12
N GLU A 132 -8.18 19.99 23.40
CA GLU A 132 -8.77 20.84 22.36
C GLU A 132 -7.72 21.23 21.30
N THR A 133 -6.51 21.57 21.74
CA THR A 133 -5.40 21.89 20.82
C THR A 133 -5.05 20.72 19.91
N LEU A 134 -4.94 19.51 20.47
CA LEU A 134 -4.63 18.29 19.70
C LEU A 134 -5.78 17.88 18.79
N LYS A 135 -7.02 18.06 19.22
CA LYS A 135 -8.20 17.83 18.39
C LYS A 135 -8.15 18.69 17.15
N GLN A 136 -7.91 20.00 17.28
CA GLN A 136 -7.77 20.90 16.13
C GLN A 136 -6.59 20.51 15.23
N LYS A 137 -5.45 20.11 15.82
CA LYS A 137 -4.29 19.59 15.08
C LYS A 137 -4.67 18.34 14.25
N CYS A 138 -5.35 17.38 14.84
CA CYS A 138 -5.78 16.15 14.16
C CYS A 138 -6.76 16.43 13.03
N MET A 139 -7.72 17.35 13.22
CA MET A 139 -8.64 17.77 12.17
C MET A 139 -7.90 18.43 11.00
N ALA A 140 -6.90 19.28 11.29
CA ALA A 140 -6.07 19.89 10.26
C ALA A 140 -5.22 18.85 9.51
N LEU A 141 -4.69 17.83 10.19
CA LEU A 141 -3.97 16.73 9.56
C LEU A 141 -4.86 15.96 8.59
N LEU A 142 -6.11 15.65 8.97
CA LEU A 142 -7.04 14.95 8.10
C LEU A 142 -7.42 15.80 6.86
N LYS A 143 -7.70 17.09 7.04
CA LYS A 143 -8.02 18.02 5.95
C LYS A 143 -6.90 18.14 4.92
N ASN A 144 -5.65 18.06 5.37
CA ASN A 144 -4.48 18.11 4.52
C ASN A 144 -4.10 16.73 3.94
N ALA A 145 -4.74 15.65 4.41
CA ALA A 145 -4.47 14.31 3.94
C ALA A 145 -5.16 14.04 2.60
N VAL A 146 -4.54 13.19 1.77
CA VAL A 146 -5.12 12.77 0.49
C VAL A 146 -6.16 11.67 0.75
N VAL A 147 -7.38 12.06 1.07
CA VAL A 147 -8.53 11.17 1.29
C VAL A 147 -9.12 10.69 -0.04
N MET A 148 -9.54 9.42 -0.10
CA MET A 148 -10.18 8.82 -1.29
C MET A 148 -11.71 8.80 -1.16
N GLY A 149 -12.40 8.86 -2.32
CA GLY A 149 -13.84 8.60 -2.41
C GLY A 149 -14.77 9.75 -2.01
N LYS A 150 -14.28 11.00 -1.90
CA LYS A 150 -15.06 12.17 -1.45
C LYS A 150 -15.75 11.95 -0.07
N LYS A 151 -15.11 11.20 0.83
CA LYS A 151 -15.63 10.88 2.17
C LYS A 151 -15.03 11.74 3.29
N LEU A 152 -14.51 12.93 2.97
CA LEU A 152 -13.80 13.76 3.95
C LEU A 152 -14.71 14.13 5.12
N ASP A 153 -15.94 14.59 4.84
CA ASP A 153 -16.88 15.01 5.88
C ASP A 153 -17.26 13.87 6.84
N GLU A 154 -17.48 12.66 6.30
CA GLU A 154 -17.76 11.46 7.10
C GLU A 154 -16.58 11.09 8.01
N LEU A 155 -15.36 11.16 7.47
CA LEU A 155 -14.15 10.84 8.23
C LEU A 155 -13.85 11.91 9.28
N GLU A 156 -14.13 13.19 9.01
CA GLU A 156 -14.01 14.27 9.97
C GLU A 156 -14.92 14.05 11.18
N LEU A 157 -16.18 13.68 10.93
CA LEU A 157 -17.12 13.35 11.99
C LEU A 157 -16.64 12.14 12.81
N GLN A 158 -16.26 11.05 12.13
CA GLN A 158 -15.73 9.86 12.80
C GLN A 158 -14.47 10.16 13.61
N LEU A 159 -13.56 11.00 13.11
CA LEU A 159 -12.31 11.34 13.78
C LEU A 159 -12.61 12.12 15.07
N LYS A 160 -13.53 13.08 14.99
CA LYS A 160 -13.98 13.87 16.13
C LYS A 160 -14.56 13.00 17.22
N GLU A 161 -15.50 12.11 16.86
CA GLU A 161 -16.12 11.17 17.80
C GLU A 161 -15.09 10.25 18.45
N ASN A 162 -14.15 9.73 17.65
CA ASN A 162 -13.08 8.86 18.13
C ASN A 162 -12.12 9.53 19.12
N ILE A 163 -11.78 10.80 18.88
CA ILE A 163 -10.93 11.60 19.76
C ILE A 163 -11.67 11.89 21.08
N ASP A 164 -12.92 12.32 20.99
CA ASP A 164 -13.75 12.67 22.16
C ASP A 164 -14.03 11.44 23.04
N ALA A 165 -14.31 10.29 22.43
CA ALA A 165 -14.49 9.03 23.14
C ALA A 165 -13.23 8.61 23.91
N ARG A 166 -12.05 8.70 23.28
CA ARG A 166 -10.76 8.38 23.93
C ARG A 166 -10.46 9.30 25.09
N HIS A 167 -10.72 10.59 24.93
CA HIS A 167 -10.55 11.57 26.00
C HIS A 167 -11.42 11.23 27.21
N SER A 168 -12.71 10.97 26.97
CA SER A 168 -13.67 10.59 28.00
C SER A 168 -13.27 9.31 28.75
N MET A 169 -12.87 8.26 28.01
CA MET A 169 -12.38 7.01 28.60
C MET A 169 -11.15 7.23 29.49
N THR A 170 -10.26 8.12 29.06
CA THR A 170 -9.02 8.40 29.81
C THR A 170 -9.34 9.15 31.11
N LYS A 171 -10.24 10.14 31.06
CA LYS A 171 -10.73 10.85 32.25
C LYS A 171 -11.39 9.89 33.24
N GLN A 172 -12.29 9.04 32.76
CA GLN A 172 -12.98 8.05 33.61
C GLN A 172 -12.01 7.05 34.25
N THR A 173 -10.97 6.63 33.53
CA THR A 173 -9.94 5.74 34.08
C THR A 173 -9.13 6.42 35.18
N ARG A 174 -8.79 7.70 35.01
CA ARG A 174 -8.05 8.50 36.00
C ARG A 174 -8.87 8.72 37.27
N GLU A 175 -10.13 9.10 37.15
CA GLU A 175 -11.03 9.27 38.30
C GLU A 175 -11.15 7.98 39.14
N LYS A 176 -11.27 6.83 38.47
CA LYS A 176 -11.31 5.52 39.16
C LYS A 176 -10.01 5.17 39.88
N MET A 177 -8.86 5.53 39.32
CA MET A 177 -7.56 5.26 39.97
C MET A 177 -7.34 6.14 41.20
N LEU A 178 -7.83 7.38 41.21
CA LEU A 178 -7.71 8.30 42.35
C LEU A 178 -8.68 7.98 43.50
N ALA A 179 -9.71 7.18 43.23
CA ALA A 179 -10.72 6.76 44.21
C ALA A 179 -10.35 5.46 44.97
N LEU A 180 -9.19 4.85 44.66
CA LEU A 180 -8.63 3.65 45.30
C LEU A 180 -7.53 4.03 46.29
#